data_AF-A0A958AUA2-F1
#
_entry.id   AF-A0A958AUA2-F1
#
_cell.length_a   1.000
_cell.length_b   1.000
_cell.length_c   1.000
_cell.angle_alpha   90.00
_cell.angle_beta   90.00
_cell.angle_gamma   90.00
#
_symmetry.space_group_name_H-M   'P 1'
#
loop_
_entity.id
_entity.type
_entity.pdbx_description
1 polymer ?
#
loop_
_entity_poly.entity_id
_entity_poly.type
_entity_poly.pdbx_seq_one_letter_code
_entity_poly.pdbx_strand_id
1 'polypeptide(L)'
;MTQSDNEERKHRILDAAAELFIHYGYDKTTVSDIAREAGVSKGAIYLHFASKDELFEGLLIREMMTYQKNWLERIESDPKGGTIGGMYKNVLYALN
;
A
#
# COMPACT_ATOMS: atom_id res chain seq x y z
N MET A 1 10.60 -14.49 16.96
CA MET A 1 9.98 -13.87 15.78
C MET A 1 10.95 -14.12 14.64
N THR A 2 10.61 -14.95 13.68
CA THR A 2 11.44 -15.11 12.48
C THR A 2 11.33 -13.85 11.61
N GLN A 3 12.27 -13.62 10.69
CA GLN A 3 12.18 -12.52 9.73
C GLN A 3 10.85 -12.60 8.93
N SER A 4 10.36 -13.81 8.65
CA SER A 4 9.09 -14.06 7.95
C SER A 4 7.89 -13.55 8.75
N ASP A 5 7.81 -13.88 10.04
CA ASP A 5 6.68 -13.48 10.89
C ASP A 5 6.56 -11.95 11.04
N ASN A 6 7.69 -11.25 10.95
CA ASN A 6 7.76 -9.79 11.03
C ASN A 6 7.18 -9.14 9.76
N GLU A 7 7.60 -9.61 8.57
CA GLU A 7 7.09 -9.10 7.30
C GLU A 7 5.60 -9.43 7.11
N GLU A 8 5.17 -10.66 7.44
CA GLU A 8 3.75 -11.02 7.37
C GLU A 8 2.87 -10.11 8.24
N ARG A 9 3.36 -9.75 9.43
CA ARG A 9 2.66 -8.81 10.32
C ARG A 9 2.59 -7.42 9.71
N LYS A 10 3.69 -6.93 9.15
CA LYS A 10 3.73 -5.64 8.45
C LYS A 10 2.70 -5.61 7.32
N HIS A 11 2.62 -6.67 6.51
CA HIS A 11 1.62 -6.78 5.45
C HIS A 11 0.19 -6.74 5.98
N ARG A 12 -0.14 -7.52 7.02
CA ARG A 12 -1.49 -7.47 7.64
C ARG A 12 -1.88 -6.08 8.15
N ILE A 13 -0.93 -5.36 8.76
CA ILE A 13 -1.16 -3.98 9.22
C ILE A 13 -1.49 -3.07 8.02
N LEU A 14 -0.74 -3.19 6.93
CA LEU A 14 -0.94 -2.38 5.74
C LEU A 14 -2.25 -2.74 5.01
N ASP A 15 -2.66 -4.01 4.99
CA ASP A 15 -3.95 -4.44 4.42
C ASP A 15 -5.13 -3.83 5.17
N ALA A 16 -5.13 -3.97 6.51
CA ALA A 16 -6.15 -3.36 7.37
C ALA A 16 -6.21 -1.83 7.22
N ALA A 17 -5.04 -1.18 7.11
CA ALA A 17 -4.99 0.26 6.90
C ALA A 17 -5.57 0.67 5.54
N ALA A 18 -5.29 -0.08 4.48
CA ALA A 18 -5.84 0.19 3.15
C ALA A 18 -7.37 0.13 3.17
N GLU A 19 -7.95 -0.93 3.74
CA GLU A 19 -9.41 -1.09 3.84
C GLU A 19 -10.05 0.06 4.63
N LEU A 20 -9.50 0.39 5.79
CA LEU A 20 -10.04 1.46 6.64
C LEU A 20 -9.87 2.84 6.00
N PHE A 21 -8.75 3.13 5.33
CA PHE A 21 -8.57 4.40 4.63
C PHE A 21 -9.49 4.54 3.42
N ILE A 22 -9.75 3.46 2.68
CA ILE A 22 -10.70 3.46 1.56
C ILE A 22 -12.13 3.72 2.05
N HIS A 23 -12.53 3.08 3.16
CA HIS A 23 -13.90 3.17 3.66
C HIS A 23 -14.18 4.46 4.45
N TYR A 24 -13.24 4.91 5.28
CA TYR A 24 -13.49 5.98 6.24
C TYR A 24 -12.64 7.24 5.98
N GLY A 25 -11.64 7.16 5.11
CA GLY A 25 -10.67 8.22 4.86
C GLY A 25 -9.54 8.26 5.89
N TYR A 26 -8.49 9.02 5.57
CA TYR A 26 -7.29 9.15 6.40
C TYR A 26 -7.59 9.72 7.79
N ASP A 27 -8.33 10.84 7.86
CA ASP A 27 -8.54 11.58 9.10
C ASP A 27 -9.37 10.83 10.14
N LYS A 28 -10.37 10.05 9.69
CA LYS A 28 -11.29 9.33 10.57
C LYS A 28 -10.73 8.00 11.07
N THR A 29 -9.69 7.48 10.44
CA THR A 29 -9.05 6.23 10.82
C THR A 29 -7.96 6.48 11.86
N THR A 30 -8.00 5.74 12.97
CA THR A 30 -6.95 5.80 14.00
C THR A 30 -6.04 4.57 13.96
N VAL A 31 -4.82 4.69 14.48
CA VAL A 31 -3.90 3.54 14.65
C VAL A 31 -4.52 2.44 15.53
N SER A 32 -5.40 2.79 16.46
CA SER A 32 -6.12 1.81 17.27
C SER A 32 -7.14 1.02 16.46
N ASP A 33 -7.80 1.64 15.48
CA ASP A 33 -8.73 0.94 14.58
C ASP A 33 -7.98 -0.04 13.69
N ILE A 34 -6.85 0.41 13.12
CA ILE A 34 -5.97 -0.43 12.29
C ILE A 34 -5.45 -1.63 13.11
N ALA A 35 -5.03 -1.42 14.36
CA ALA A 35 -4.56 -2.51 15.22
C ALA A 35 -5.65 -3.57 15.45
N ARG A 36 -6.88 -3.12 15.71
CA ARG A 36 -8.04 -4.00 15.91
C ARG A 36 -8.34 -4.80 14.65
N GLU A 37 -8.39 -4.15 13.50
CA GLU A 37 -8.67 -4.79 12.20
C GLU A 37 -7.57 -5.78 11.81
N ALA A 38 -6.30 -5.41 11.99
CA ALA A 38 -5.15 -6.29 11.69
C ALA A 38 -4.96 -7.43 12.71
N GLY A 39 -5.74 -7.48 13.79
CA GLY A 39 -5.61 -8.49 14.85
C GLY A 39 -4.29 -8.41 15.62
N VAL A 40 -3.74 -7.21 15.81
CA VAL A 40 -2.47 -6.97 16.51
C VAL A 40 -2.63 -5.95 17.65
N SER A 41 -1.64 -5.87 18.54
CA SER A 41 -1.61 -4.81 19.53
C SER A 41 -1.17 -3.48 18.91
N LYS A 42 -1.61 -2.35 19.50
CA LYS A 42 -1.16 -1.02 19.08
C LYS A 42 0.37 -0.88 19.17
N GLY A 43 0.98 -1.46 20.21
CA GLY A 43 2.43 -1.50 20.36
C GLY A 43 3.13 -2.26 19.22
N ALA A 44 2.52 -3.33 18.71
CA ALA A 44 3.06 -4.05 17.55
C ALA A 44 3.06 -3.19 16.28
N ILE A 45 2.07 -2.31 16.07
CA ILE A 45 2.12 -1.35 14.96
C ILE A 45 3.32 -0.41 15.12
N TYR A 46 3.52 0.14 16.32
CA TYR A 46 4.62 1.08 16.58
C TYR A 46 6.03 0.47 16.49
N LEU A 47 6.15 -0.86 16.42
CA LEU A 47 7.42 -1.52 16.07
C LEU A 47 7.76 -1.42 14.58
N HIS A 48 6.75 -1.19 13.72
CA HIS A 48 6.92 -1.08 12.27
C HIS A 48 6.76 0.36 11.76
N PHE A 49 5.91 1.17 12.39
CA PHE A 49 5.56 2.51 11.95
C PHE A 49 5.44 3.44 13.17
N ALA A 50 6.29 4.46 13.28
CA ALA A 50 6.30 5.37 14.42
C ALA A 50 5.07 6.29 14.47
N SER A 51 4.38 6.50 13.34
CA SER A 51 3.19 7.35 13.25
C SER A 51 2.15 6.83 12.24
N LYS A 52 0.95 7.45 12.25
CA LYS A 52 -0.08 7.19 11.23
C LYS A 52 0.39 7.67 9.84
N ASP A 53 1.15 8.76 9.79
CA ASP A 53 1.72 9.28 8.55
C ASP A 53 2.74 8.30 7.96
N GLU A 54 3.67 7.77 8.77
CA GLU A 54 4.68 6.80 8.31
C GLU A 54 4.03 5.48 7.88
N LEU A 55 2.96 5.06 8.56
CA LEU A 55 2.16 3.91 8.13
C LEU A 55 1.54 4.17 6.76
N PHE A 56 0.94 5.34 6.57
CA PHE A 56 0.32 5.72 5.30
C PHE A 56 1.35 5.84 4.17
N GLU A 57 2.53 6.42 4.41
CA GLU A 57 3.64 6.44 3.47
C GLU A 57 4.10 5.02 3.10
N GLY A 58 4.25 4.14 4.11
CA GLY A 58 4.59 2.74 3.90
C GLY A 58 3.54 2.00 3.05
N LEU A 59 2.26 2.31 3.26
CA LEU A 59 1.17 1.80 2.44
C LEU A 59 1.28 2.30 0.99
N LEU A 60 1.46 3.60 0.78
CA LEU A 60 1.61 4.19 -0.56
C LEU A 60 2.80 3.58 -1.31
N ILE A 61 3.93 3.39 -0.64
CA ILE A 61 5.13 2.77 -1.22
C ILE A 61 4.82 1.31 -1.62
N ARG A 62 4.18 0.53 -0.73
CA ARG A 62 3.77 -0.85 -1.04
C ARG A 62 2.88 -0.90 -2.28
N GLU A 63 1.84 -0.08 -2.33
CA GLU A 63 0.91 -0.04 -3.47
C GLU A 63 1.63 0.39 -4.75
N MET A 64 2.46 1.42 -4.69
CA MET A 64 3.22 1.89 -5.85
C MET A 64 4.13 0.81 -6.41
N MET A 65 4.79 0.02 -5.56
CA MET A 65 5.61 -1.12 -6.00
C MET A 65 4.77 -2.22 -6.65
N THR A 66 3.59 -2.54 -6.09
CA THR A 66 2.65 -3.51 -6.69
C THR A 66 2.19 -3.04 -8.06
N TYR A 67 1.83 -1.76 -8.20
CA TYR A 67 1.47 -1.18 -9.49
C TYR A 67 2.65 -1.21 -10.45
N GLN A 68 3.85 -0.79 -10.05
CA GLN A 68 5.04 -0.82 -10.91
C GLN A 68 5.32 -2.23 -11.46
N LYS A 69 5.20 -3.27 -10.63
CA LYS A 69 5.38 -4.66 -11.09
C LYS A 69 4.36 -5.02 -12.18
N ASN A 70 3.08 -4.75 -11.92
CA ASN A 70 2.00 -5.01 -12.89
C ASN A 70 2.17 -4.17 -14.18
N TRP A 71 2.72 -2.96 -14.06
CA TRP A 71 2.99 -2.06 -15.18
C TRP A 71 4.18 -2.54 -16.03
N LEU A 72 5.27 -3.01 -15.40
CA LEU A 72 6.42 -3.58 -16.09
C LEU A 72 6.04 -4.84 -16.88
N GLU A 73 5.26 -5.75 -16.26
CA GLU A 73 4.75 -6.94 -16.96
C GLU A 73 3.89 -6.57 -18.19
N ARG A 74 3.11 -5.49 -18.10
CA ARG A 74 2.30 -4.96 -19.23
C ARG A 74 3.14 -4.29 -20.31
N ILE A 75 4.24 -3.64 -19.94
CA ILE A 75 5.19 -3.02 -20.89
C ILE A 75 5.99 -4.11 -21.63
N GLU A 76 6.49 -5.11 -20.91
CA GLU A 76 7.26 -6.21 -21.50
C GLU A 76 6.39 -7.09 -22.43
N SER A 77 5.09 -7.17 -22.16
CA SER A 77 4.13 -7.87 -23.02
C SER A 77 3.54 -7.02 -24.16
N ASP A 78 3.90 -5.73 -24.28
CA ASP A 78 3.45 -4.87 -25.38
C ASP A 78 4.40 -4.93 -26.60
N PRO A 79 3.95 -5.50 -27.74
CA PRO A 79 4.77 -5.58 -28.95
C PRO A 79 5.03 -4.22 -29.64
N LYS A 80 4.41 -3.12 -29.18
CA LYS A 80 4.66 -1.75 -29.69
C LYS A 80 5.53 -0.88 -28.76
N GLY A 81 5.98 -1.43 -27.63
CA GLY A 81 7.02 -0.85 -26.79
C GLY A 81 6.53 0.21 -25.80
N GLY A 82 6.90 0.04 -24.54
CA GLY A 82 6.61 0.94 -23.42
C GLY A 82 7.18 2.34 -23.56
N THR A 83 6.58 3.13 -24.44
CA THR A 83 6.91 4.54 -24.63
C THR A 83 6.28 5.39 -23.52
N ILE A 84 6.98 6.46 -23.15
CA ILE A 84 6.49 7.49 -22.21
C ILE A 84 5.10 8.02 -22.65
N GLY A 85 4.85 8.13 -23.97
CA GLY A 85 3.55 8.55 -24.50
C GLY A 85 2.38 7.59 -24.20
N GLY A 86 2.62 6.28 -24.15
CA GLY A 86 1.63 5.29 -23.70
C GLY A 86 1.38 5.34 -22.20
N MET A 87 2.41 5.66 -21.41
CA MET A 87 2.32 5.81 -19.95
C MET A 87 1.47 7.04 -19.57
N TYR A 88 1.75 8.21 -20.15
CA TYR A 88 1.02 9.44 -19.86
C TYR A 88 -0.47 9.35 -20.22
N LYS A 89 -0.80 8.65 -21.31
CA LYS A 89 -2.18 8.53 -21.77
C LYS A 89 -3.05 7.76 -20.78
N ASN A 90 -2.53 6.70 -20.17
CA ASN A 90 -3.30 5.85 -19.24
C ASN A 90 -3.44 6.48 -17.84
N VAL A 91 -2.42 7.21 -17.35
CA VAL A 91 -2.53 7.95 -16.08
C VAL A 91 -3.59 9.05 -16.16
N LEU A 92 -3.69 9.74 -17.30
CA LEU A 92 -4.71 10.77 -17.54
C LEU A 92 -6.15 10.20 -17.59
N TYR A 93 -6.34 8.96 -18.05
CA TYR A 93 -7.67 8.33 -18.07
C TYR A 93 -8.12 7.77 -16.73
N ALA A 94 -7.19 7.48 -15.80
CA ALA A 94 -7.52 6.98 -14.47
C ALA A 94 -7.95 8.07 -13.47
N LEU A 95 -7.82 9.35 -13.85
CA LEU A 95 -8.14 10.51 -13.03
C LEU A 95 -9.48 11.17 -13.40
N ASN A 96 -10.32 10.52 -14.20
CA ASN A 96 -11.60 11.05 -14.70
C ASN A 96 -12.72 10.03 -14.56
#